data_AF-A0A2G4SYJ0-F1
#
_entry.id   AF-A0A2G4SYJ0-F1
#
_cell.length_a   1.000
_cell.length_b   1.000
_cell.length_c   1.000
_cell.angle_alpha   90.00
_cell.angle_beta   90.00
_cell.angle_gamma   90.00
#
_symmetry.space_group_name_H-M   'P 1'
#
loop_
_entity.id
_entity.type
_entity.pdbx_description
1 polymer ?
#
loop_
_entity_poly.entity_id
_entity_poly.type
_entity_poly.pdbx_seq_one_letter_code
_entity_poly.pdbx_strand_id
1 'polypeptide(L)'
;MSLTWFFFAESEAIVEARRMLECIVIDTTNKTNSYGLTLLNIVGTSNTIGDVRDTLTAYHIAGVRMEHEKTENYLWTLCFLTL
;
A
#
# COMPACT_ATOMS: atom_id res chain seq x y z
N MET A 1 16.37 18.95 8.67
CA MET A 1 16.38 17.50 8.39
C MET A 1 15.22 17.24 7.44
N SER A 2 15.49 16.97 6.16
CA SER A 2 14.43 16.61 5.21
C SER A 2 14.02 15.17 5.52
N LEU A 3 12.73 14.92 5.76
CA LEU A 3 12.22 13.55 5.88
C LEU A 3 12.14 12.98 4.47
N THR A 4 13.13 12.19 4.07
CA THR A 4 13.30 11.79 2.67
C THR A 4 12.17 10.87 2.22
N TRP A 5 11.86 9.80 2.97
CA TRP A 5 10.79 8.83 2.68
C TRP A 5 10.11 8.33 3.96
N PHE A 6 8.82 8.01 3.89
CA PHE A 6 8.08 7.45 5.04
C PHE A 6 7.10 6.37 4.58
N PHE A 7 7.21 5.17 5.18
CA PHE A 7 6.29 4.05 5.00
C PHE A 7 5.35 3.98 6.21
N PHE A 8 4.07 3.74 5.96
CA PHE A 8 3.09 3.50 7.01
C PHE A 8 2.11 2.41 6.59
N ALA A 9 1.60 1.68 7.56
CA ALA A 9 0.61 0.63 7.36
C ALA A 9 -0.30 0.58 8.59
N GLU A 10 -1.58 0.28 8.35
CA GLU A 10 -2.56 0.09 9.43
C GLU A 10 -2.47 -1.33 9.97
N SER A 11 -2.44 -1.50 11.30
CA SER A 11 -2.26 -2.81 11.92
C SER A 11 -3.34 -3.82 11.54
N GLU A 12 -4.60 -3.38 11.45
CA GLU A 12 -5.71 -4.26 11.04
C GLU A 12 -5.59 -4.65 9.57
N ALA A 13 -5.18 -3.70 8.72
CA ALA A 13 -4.97 -3.97 7.31
C ALA A 13 -3.80 -4.95 7.05
N ILE A 14 -2.75 -4.94 7.87
CA ILE A 14 -1.66 -5.93 7.81
C ILE A 14 -2.17 -7.33 8.17
N VAL A 15 -2.95 -7.44 9.26
CA VAL A 15 -3.52 -8.73 9.69
C VAL A 15 -4.38 -9.32 8.58
N GLU A 16 -5.18 -8.48 7.92
CA GLU A 16 -6.05 -8.91 6.86
C GLU A 16 -5.27 -9.21 5.56
N ALA A 17 -4.26 -8.40 5.24
CA ALA A 17 -3.34 -8.67 4.12
C ALA A 17 -2.63 -10.02 4.23
N ARG A 18 -2.25 -10.44 5.44
CA ARG A 18 -1.65 -11.77 5.71
C ARG A 18 -2.63 -12.93 5.55
N ARG A 19 -3.93 -12.67 5.64
CA ARG A 19 -5.00 -13.66 5.45
C ARG A 19 -5.47 -13.76 4.01
N MET A 20 -5.16 -12.76 3.17
CA MET A 20 -5.49 -12.82 1.75
C MET A 20 -4.68 -13.91 1.06
N LEU A 21 -5.40 -14.85 0.44
CA LEU A 21 -4.82 -15.75 -0.57
C LEU A 21 -4.76 -15.08 -1.96
N GLU A 22 -5.29 -13.86 -2.10
CA GLU A 22 -5.56 -13.18 -3.36
C GLU A 22 -4.76 -11.86 -3.53
N CYS A 23 -4.85 -11.29 -4.74
CA CYS A 23 -3.97 -10.29 -5.35
C CYS A 23 -3.69 -9.02 -4.51
N ILE A 24 -2.40 -8.62 -4.46
CA ILE A 24 -1.97 -7.28 -4.00
C ILE A 24 -1.91 -6.35 -5.21
N VAL A 25 -2.64 -5.22 -5.14
CA VAL A 25 -2.63 -4.18 -6.17
C VAL A 25 -1.84 -2.98 -5.64
N ILE A 26 -0.75 -2.62 -6.33
CA ILE A 26 -0.01 -1.40 -6.03
C ILE A 26 -0.60 -0.28 -6.89
N ASP A 27 -1.27 0.70 -6.25
CA ASP A 27 -1.82 1.88 -6.91
C ASP A 27 -0.91 3.10 -6.65
N THR A 28 -0.20 3.53 -7.68
CA THR A 28 0.52 4.81 -7.69
C THR A 28 -0.50 5.92 -7.96
N THR A 29 -1.20 6.39 -6.94
CA THR A 29 -2.03 7.58 -7.11
C THR A 29 -1.10 8.79 -7.11
N ASN A 30 -1.01 9.57 -8.20
CA ASN A 30 -0.21 10.81 -8.32
C ASN A 30 -0.70 11.95 -7.38
N LYS A 31 -0.76 11.68 -6.06
CA LYS A 31 -1.20 12.60 -5.02
C LYS A 31 0.02 13.17 -4.33
N THR A 32 0.45 14.33 -4.80
CA THR A 32 1.52 15.12 -4.18
C THR A 32 0.97 15.93 -2.99
N ASN A 33 1.72 16.03 -1.90
CA ASN A 33 1.39 16.95 -0.80
C ASN A 33 2.00 18.35 -1.02
N SER A 34 1.77 19.28 -0.11
CA SER A 34 2.33 20.65 -0.15
C SER A 34 3.86 20.70 -0.12
N TYR A 35 4.52 19.59 0.18
CA TYR A 35 5.97 19.43 0.20
C TYR A 35 6.51 18.75 -1.06
N GLY A 36 5.65 18.45 -2.05
CA GLY A 36 6.07 17.77 -3.26
C GLY A 36 6.30 16.26 -3.10
N LEU A 37 5.86 15.64 -2.00
CA LEU A 37 5.98 14.19 -1.80
C LEU A 37 4.80 13.45 -2.43
N THR A 38 5.10 12.58 -3.39
CA THR A 38 4.15 11.65 -4.00
C THR A 38 3.73 10.56 -3.01
N LEU A 39 2.46 10.17 -3.06
CA LEU A 39 1.90 9.07 -2.29
C LEU A 39 1.77 7.82 -3.16
N LEU A 40 2.51 6.78 -2.83
CA LEU A 40 2.27 5.43 -3.33
C LEU A 40 1.30 4.71 -2.38
N ASN A 41 0.16 4.23 -2.88
CA ASN A 41 -0.78 3.43 -2.09
C ASN A 41 -0.63 1.95 -2.43
N ILE A 42 -0.58 1.11 -1.41
CA ILE A 42 -0.68 -0.34 -1.54
C ILE A 42 -2.07 -0.73 -1.07
N VAL A 43 -2.83 -1.37 -1.96
CA VAL A 43 -4.21 -1.76 -1.74
C VAL A 43 -4.30 -3.26 -1.97
N GLY A 44 -4.87 -3.98 -1.02
CA GLY A 44 -5.21 -5.38 -1.25
C GLY A 44 -6.63 -5.47 -1.81
N THR A 45 -6.87 -6.52 -2.57
CA THR A 45 -8.23 -6.90 -2.97
C THR A 45 -8.50 -8.32 -2.54
N SER A 46 -9.63 -8.55 -1.89
CA SER A 46 -10.02 -9.88 -1.46
C SER A 46 -11.52 -10.06 -1.45
N ASN A 47 -11.94 -11.28 -1.73
CA ASN A 47 -13.30 -11.72 -1.47
C ASN A 47 -13.46 -11.88 0.06
N THR A 48 -14.33 -11.06 0.67
CA THR A 48 -14.52 -11.07 2.13
C THR A 48 -14.91 -12.46 2.64
N ILE A 49 -14.44 -12.83 3.84
CA ILE A 49 -14.84 -14.04 4.57
C ILE A 49 -16.29 -13.88 5.05
N GLY A 50 -17.24 -14.03 4.14
CA GLY A 50 -18.65 -14.23 4.40
C GLY A 50 -19.13 -15.46 3.63
N ASP A 51 -20.27 -16.04 4.00
CA ASP A 51 -20.83 -17.26 3.39
C ASP A 51 -21.04 -17.15 1.86
N VAL A 52 -21.07 -15.92 1.34
CA VAL A 52 -21.26 -15.59 -0.06
C VAL A 52 -20.00 -14.88 -0.58
N ARG A 53 -19.19 -15.58 -1.38
CA ARG A 53 -17.93 -15.09 -1.97
C ARG A 53 -18.14 -14.21 -3.21
N ASP A 54 -19.18 -13.39 -3.20
CA ASP A 54 -19.64 -12.69 -4.42
C ASP A 54 -19.18 -11.22 -4.43
N THR A 55 -18.54 -10.75 -3.36
CA THR A 55 -18.13 -9.35 -3.21
C THR A 55 -16.62 -9.24 -3.07
N LEU A 56 -15.98 -8.69 -4.11
CA LEU A 56 -14.58 -8.28 -4.08
C LEU A 56 -14.46 -6.92 -3.37
N THR A 57 -13.71 -6.87 -2.28
CA THR A 57 -13.48 -5.64 -1.51
C THR A 57 -12.03 -5.20 -1.63
N ALA A 58 -11.81 -3.90 -1.86
CA ALA A 58 -10.50 -3.28 -1.81
C ALA A 58 -10.28 -2.64 -0.42
N TYR A 59 -9.07 -2.79 0.13
CA TYR A 59 -8.71 -2.23 1.43
C TYR A 59 -7.28 -1.68 1.37
N HIS A 60 -7.06 -0.52 1.99
CA HIS A 60 -5.75 0.12 2.06
C HIS A 60 -4.86 -0.67 3.01
N ILE A 61 -3.70 -1.15 2.54
CA ILE A 61 -2.73 -1.91 3.35
C ILE A 61 -1.68 -0.97 3.93
N ALA A 62 -1.07 -0.20 3.03
CA ALA A 62 0.09 0.61 3.34
C ALA A 62 0.20 1.79 2.37
N GLY A 63 0.98 2.79 2.77
CA GLY A 63 1.33 3.91 1.92
C GLY A 63 2.79 4.30 2.08
N VAL A 64 3.35 4.89 1.03
CA VAL A 64 4.69 5.48 1.05
C VAL A 64 4.63 6.91 0.55
N ARG A 65 5.25 7.82 1.30
CA ARG A 65 5.52 9.18 0.84
C ARG A 65 6.95 9.28 0.35
N MET A 66 7.14 9.74 -0.88
CA MET A 66 8.47 9.87 -1.49
C MET A 66 8.61 11.14 -2.34
N GLU A 67 9.81 11.72 -2.35
CA GLU A 67 10.11 12.99 -3.03
C GLU A 67 10.19 12.88 -4.56
N HIS A 68 10.61 11.72 -5.08
CA HIS A 68 10.73 11.47 -6.51
C HIS A 68 10.26 10.05 -6.83
N GLU A 69 9.60 9.82 -7.96
CA GLU A 69 9.24 8.46 -8.40
C GLU A 69 10.41 7.82 -9.16
N LYS A 70 11.40 7.33 -8.42
CA LYS A 70 12.54 6.60 -8.98
C LYS A 70 12.42 5.11 -8.68
N THR A 71 12.99 4.27 -9.54
CA THR A 71 13.04 2.81 -9.36
C THR A 71 13.54 2.40 -7.98
N GLU A 72 14.57 3.08 -7.46
CA GLU A 72 15.11 2.84 -6.12
C GLU A 72 14.08 3.00 -4.99
N ASN A 73 13.13 3.92 -5.14
CA ASN A 73 12.10 4.20 -4.14
C ASN A 73 10.99 3.14 -4.15
N TYR A 74 10.67 2.63 -5.34
CA TYR A 74 9.80 1.48 -5.50
C TYR A 74 10.43 0.20 -4.95
N LEU A 75 11.72 -0.04 -5.24
CA LEU A 75 12.46 -1.18 -4.68
C LEU A 75 12.55 -1.11 -3.16
N TRP A 76 12.84 0.06 -2.59
CA TRP A 76 12.81 0.27 -1.15
C TRP A 76 11.43 -0.04 -0.56
N THR A 77 10.35 0.41 -1.21
CA THR A 77 8.98 0.12 -0.77
C THR A 77 8.70 -1.38 -0.76
N LEU A 78 9.14 -2.11 -1.79
CA LEU A 78 8.97 -3.58 -1.87
C LEU A 78 9.68 -4.33 -0.74
N CYS A 79 10.79 -3.82 -0.20
CA CYS A 79 11.46 -4.41 0.96
C CYS A 79 10.59 -4.41 2.23
N PHE A 80 9.66 -3.47 2.36
CA PHE A 80 8.71 -3.41 3.49
C PHE A 80 7.38 -4.10 3.18
N LEU A 81 7.15 -4.48 1.92
CA LEU A 81 5.92 -5.13 1.46
C LEU A 81 5.93 -6.66 1.59
N THR A 82 7.05 -7.24 2.02
CA THR A 82 7.09 -8.66 2.42
C THR A 82 6.28 -8.83 3.71
N LEU A 83 4.96 -8.94 3.54
CA LEU A 83 3.94 -9.16 4.57
C LEU A 83 4.04 -10.54 5.22
#